data_AF-A0A953RQT9-F1
#
_entry.id   AF-A0A953RQT9-F1
#
_cell.length_a   1.000
_cell.length_b   1.000
_cell.length_c   1.000
_cell.angle_alpha   90.00
_cell.angle_beta   90.00
_cell.angle_gamma   90.00
#
_symmetry.space_group_name_H-M   'P 1'
#
loop_
_entity.id
_entity.type
_entity.pdbx_description
1 polymer ?
#
loop_
_entity_poly.entity_id
_entity_poly.type
_entity_poly.pdbx_seq_one_letter_code
_entity_poly.pdbx_strand_id
1 'polypeptide(L)'
;MKYRQHGYQDRGEQTRKKESTERPVKKDTFGPRPIQMPGTRAVSRCSQCGSLLQSLSDPVGQCPKCGFELHSCKQCTYFDPSSRFECTQPIPERIPRKDQRNDCTFYSMRVMVEKETSTPAAQRPNDARQAFENLFKK
;
A
#
# COMPACT_ATOMS: atom_id res chain seq x y z
N MET A 1 -63.65 -52.75 11.34
CA MET A 1 -62.59 -51.88 11.91
C MET A 1 -61.42 -51.83 10.93
N LYS A 2 -61.16 -50.68 10.30
CA LYS A 2 -59.95 -50.42 9.49
C LYS A 2 -59.54 -48.97 9.72
N TYR A 3 -58.51 -48.78 10.53
CA TYR A 3 -57.91 -47.49 10.87
C TYR A 3 -57.30 -46.89 9.59
N ARG A 4 -57.80 -45.73 9.13
CA ARG A 4 -57.18 -44.94 8.07
C ARG A 4 -56.49 -43.75 8.74
N GLN A 5 -55.19 -43.89 9.00
CA GLN A 5 -54.35 -42.82 9.53
C GLN A 5 -54.31 -41.67 8.51
N HIS A 6 -54.61 -40.45 8.95
CA HIS A 6 -54.58 -39.25 8.12
C HIS A 6 -53.12 -38.79 7.99
N GLY A 7 -52.61 -38.78 6.75
CA GLY A 7 -51.22 -38.43 6.44
C GLY A 7 -50.96 -36.93 6.56
N TYR A 8 -49.78 -36.60 7.06
CA TYR A 8 -49.28 -35.26 7.35
C TYR A 8 -48.91 -34.48 6.06
N GLN A 9 -49.83 -34.34 5.10
CA GLN A 9 -49.56 -33.63 3.83
C GLN A 9 -50.62 -32.59 3.44
N ASP A 10 -51.51 -32.18 4.35
CA ASP A 10 -52.60 -31.24 4.05
C ASP A 10 -52.50 -29.91 4.82
N ARG A 11 -51.37 -29.23 4.71
CA ARG A 11 -51.29 -27.80 5.08
C ARG A 11 -50.46 -26.99 4.09
N GLY A 12 -51.15 -26.53 3.05
CA GLY A 12 -51.08 -25.16 2.54
C GLY A 12 -49.72 -24.58 2.20
N GLU A 13 -49.46 -24.45 0.90
CA GLU A 13 -48.53 -23.50 0.31
C GLU A 13 -48.66 -22.10 0.94
N GLN A 14 -47.52 -21.54 1.40
CA GLN A 14 -47.08 -20.15 1.16
C GLN A 14 -45.85 -19.82 2.02
N THR A 15 -44.69 -20.35 1.64
CA THR A 15 -43.40 -19.81 2.10
C THR A 15 -42.92 -18.77 1.10
N ARG A 16 -43.12 -17.48 1.43
CA ARG A 16 -42.49 -16.33 0.76
C ARG A 16 -40.99 -16.59 0.60
N LYS A 17 -40.53 -16.79 -0.64
CA LYS A 17 -39.09 -16.74 -0.99
C LYS A 17 -38.58 -15.33 -0.67
N LYS A 18 -37.92 -15.16 0.48
CA LYS A 18 -37.02 -14.02 0.69
C LYS A 18 -35.75 -14.34 -0.07
N GLU A 19 -35.50 -13.55 -1.09
CA GLU A 19 -34.29 -13.52 -1.90
C GLU A 19 -33.08 -13.37 -0.97
N SER A 20 -32.30 -14.45 -0.84
CA SER A 20 -31.12 -14.49 0.01
C SER A 20 -30.03 -13.63 -0.63
N THR A 21 -29.80 -12.44 -0.08
CA THR A 21 -28.60 -11.67 -0.35
C THR A 21 -27.40 -12.58 -0.14
N GLU A 22 -26.66 -12.85 -1.21
CA GLU A 22 -25.52 -13.77 -1.23
C GLU A 22 -24.50 -13.33 -0.16
N ARG A 23 -24.44 -14.10 0.94
CA ARG A 23 -23.37 -13.91 1.93
C ARG A 23 -22.08 -14.44 1.30
N PRO A 24 -20.96 -13.71 1.38
CA PRO A 24 -19.69 -14.19 0.86
C PRO A 24 -19.33 -15.51 1.55
N VAL A 25 -19.03 -16.53 0.74
CA VAL A 25 -18.68 -17.88 1.18
C VAL A 25 -17.49 -17.78 2.14
N LYS A 26 -17.73 -18.02 3.44
CA LYS A 26 -16.66 -18.21 4.41
C LYS A 26 -15.91 -19.48 4.01
N LYS A 27 -14.72 -19.35 3.42
CA LYS A 27 -13.83 -20.49 3.20
C LYS A 27 -13.44 -21.05 4.56
N ASP A 28 -13.96 -22.23 4.90
CA ASP A 28 -13.54 -23.01 6.06
C ASP A 28 -12.04 -23.24 5.98
N THR A 29 -11.28 -22.42 6.71
CA THR A 29 -9.82 -22.47 6.70
C THR A 29 -9.39 -23.25 7.93
N PHE A 30 -9.40 -24.59 7.82
CA PHE A 30 -8.62 -25.43 8.72
C PHE A 30 -7.13 -25.24 8.38
N GLY A 31 -6.50 -24.24 9.00
CA GLY A 31 -5.10 -23.86 8.77
C GLY A 31 -4.70 -22.59 9.53
N PRO A 32 -3.40 -22.32 9.69
CA PRO A 32 -2.93 -21.08 10.31
C PRO A 32 -3.45 -19.88 9.51
N ARG A 33 -3.96 -18.85 10.22
CA ARG A 33 -4.49 -17.64 9.59
C ARG A 33 -3.48 -17.08 8.59
N PRO A 34 -3.88 -16.74 7.35
CA PRO A 34 -2.96 -16.11 6.40
C PRO A 34 -2.46 -14.80 6.99
N ILE A 35 -1.14 -14.66 7.13
CA ILE A 35 -0.52 -13.42 7.57
C ILE A 35 -0.72 -12.41 6.45
N GLN A 36 -1.45 -11.34 6.75
CA GLN A 36 -1.61 -10.23 5.81
C GLN A 36 -0.30 -9.45 5.78
N MET A 37 0.54 -9.74 4.78
CA MET A 37 1.76 -8.97 4.55
C MET A 37 1.36 -7.56 4.07
N PRO A 38 1.83 -6.50 4.76
CA PRO A 38 1.61 -5.14 4.28
C PRO A 38 2.26 -4.93 2.92
N GLY A 39 1.62 -4.13 2.06
CA GLY A 39 2.16 -3.76 0.75
C GLY A 39 3.53 -3.08 0.87
N THR A 40 4.29 -3.05 -0.21
CA THR A 40 5.55 -2.31 -0.29
C THR A 40 5.47 -1.28 -1.40
N ARG A 41 5.84 -0.03 -1.13
CA ARG A 41 5.92 1.04 -2.12
C ARG A 41 7.34 1.56 -2.27
N ALA A 42 7.73 1.81 -3.51
CA ALA A 42 8.94 2.53 -3.82
C ALA A 42 8.71 4.04 -3.59
N VAL A 43 9.55 4.67 -2.77
CA VAL A 43 9.52 6.10 -2.50
C VAL A 43 10.90 6.71 -2.66
N SER A 44 10.97 7.88 -3.29
CA SER A 44 12.15 8.74 -3.28
C SER A 44 11.91 9.92 -2.32
N ARG A 45 12.99 10.39 -1.68
CA ARG A 45 12.96 11.53 -0.75
C ARG A 45 14.02 12.52 -1.13
N CYS A 46 13.73 13.81 -0.99
CA CYS A 46 14.74 14.86 -1.15
C CYS A 46 15.80 14.76 -0.05
N SER A 47 17.08 14.74 -0.42
CA SER A 47 18.21 14.71 0.52
C SER A 47 18.32 15.95 1.41
N GLN A 48 17.75 17.09 0.98
CA GLN A 48 17.84 18.35 1.73
C GLN A 48 16.69 18.54 2.73
N CYS A 49 15.45 18.28 2.33
CA CYS A 49 14.27 18.56 3.16
C CYS A 49 13.47 17.33 3.59
N GLY A 50 13.83 16.13 3.10
CA GLY A 50 13.18 14.87 3.43
C GLY A 50 11.77 14.69 2.86
N SER A 51 11.26 15.62 2.04
CA SER A 51 9.93 15.50 1.43
C SER A 51 9.85 14.29 0.52
N LEU A 52 8.73 13.58 0.56
CA LEU A 52 8.44 12.49 -0.37
C LEU A 52 8.23 13.04 -1.78
N LEU A 53 8.89 12.39 -2.74
CA LEU A 53 8.83 12.69 -4.16
C LEU A 53 7.93 11.64 -4.83
N GLN A 54 6.64 11.66 -4.48
CA GLN A 54 5.69 10.59 -4.83
C GLN A 54 5.39 10.47 -6.34
N SER A 55 5.83 11.42 -7.17
CA SER A 55 5.26 11.64 -8.51
C SER A 55 6.21 12.32 -9.47
N LEU A 56 7.51 12.05 -9.38
CA LEU A 56 8.45 12.52 -10.40
C LEU A 56 8.74 11.38 -11.37
N SER A 57 8.17 11.48 -12.58
CA SER A 57 8.48 10.60 -13.70
C SER A 57 9.96 10.67 -14.07
N ASP A 58 10.55 11.86 -13.94
CA ASP A 58 11.92 12.14 -14.31
C ASP A 58 12.72 12.72 -13.14
N PRO A 59 13.88 12.14 -12.81
CA PRO A 59 14.69 12.54 -11.65
C PRO A 59 15.49 13.84 -11.89
N VAL A 60 15.11 14.64 -12.89
CA VAL A 60 15.85 15.79 -13.45
C VAL A 60 15.26 17.15 -13.03
N GLY A 61 14.20 17.16 -12.22
CA GLY A 61 13.54 18.37 -11.74
C GLY A 61 14.09 18.92 -10.42
N GLN A 62 13.43 19.97 -9.93
CA GLN A 62 13.65 20.53 -8.58
C GLN A 62 12.63 19.96 -7.59
N CYS A 63 13.01 19.91 -6.31
CA CYS A 63 12.10 19.54 -5.23
C CYS A 63 10.99 20.61 -5.08
N PRO A 64 9.70 20.22 -5.05
CA PRO A 64 8.59 21.17 -4.95
C PRO A 64 8.53 21.90 -3.61
N LYS A 65 9.22 21.40 -2.57
CA LYS A 65 9.19 21.98 -1.22
C LYS A 65 10.34 22.96 -0.95
N CYS A 66 11.55 22.64 -1.38
CA CYS A 66 12.75 23.42 -1.07
C CYS A 66 13.52 23.92 -2.29
N GLY A 67 13.08 23.61 -3.51
CA GLY A 67 13.77 24.00 -4.75
C GLY A 67 15.10 23.28 -4.98
N PHE A 68 15.43 22.25 -4.19
CA PHE A 68 16.68 21.51 -4.32
C PHE A 68 16.72 20.74 -5.65
N GLU A 69 17.84 20.84 -6.36
CA GLU A 69 18.07 20.11 -7.62
C GLU A 69 18.17 18.61 -7.35
N LEU A 70 17.23 17.86 -7.92
CA LEU A 70 17.17 16.42 -7.71
C LEU A 70 18.29 15.72 -8.47
N HIS A 71 18.71 16.23 -9.62
CA HIS A 71 19.89 15.71 -10.34
C HIS A 71 21.19 16.18 -9.69
N SER A 72 21.45 15.75 -8.46
CA SER A 72 22.64 16.06 -7.69
C SER A 72 23.30 14.80 -7.15
N CYS A 73 24.60 14.84 -6.86
CA CYS A 73 25.31 13.65 -6.35
C CYS A 73 24.70 13.19 -5.02
N LYS A 74 24.27 14.11 -4.15
CA LYS A 74 23.62 13.78 -2.87
C LYS A 74 22.33 12.98 -3.02
N GLN A 75 21.63 13.10 -4.15
CA GLN A 75 20.38 12.40 -4.43
C GLN A 75 20.60 11.07 -5.20
N CYS A 76 21.85 10.77 -5.57
CA CYS A 76 22.23 9.58 -6.34
C CYS A 76 22.31 8.31 -5.47
N THR A 77 21.95 7.15 -6.03
CA THR A 77 22.13 5.83 -5.40
C THR A 77 23.59 5.45 -5.22
N TYR A 78 24.46 5.89 -6.12
CA TYR A 78 25.87 5.51 -6.20
C TYR A 78 26.81 6.40 -5.39
N PHE A 79 26.27 7.42 -4.72
CA PHE A 79 27.04 8.34 -3.91
C PHE A 79 27.58 7.65 -2.66
N ASP A 80 28.91 7.58 -2.57
CA ASP A 80 29.62 6.97 -1.45
C ASP A 80 30.80 7.86 -1.08
N PRO A 81 30.77 8.54 0.09
CA PRO A 81 31.82 9.46 0.51
C PRO A 81 33.19 8.78 0.73
N SER A 82 33.23 7.45 0.89
CA SER A 82 34.46 6.70 1.11
C SER A 82 35.16 6.29 -0.18
N SER A 83 34.48 6.37 -1.32
CA SER A 83 35.00 5.97 -2.63
C SER A 83 35.76 7.10 -3.34
N ARG A 84 36.60 6.75 -4.32
CA ARG A 84 37.29 7.72 -5.19
C ARG A 84 36.26 8.63 -5.87
N PHE A 85 36.47 9.94 -5.79
CA PHE A 85 35.55 10.97 -6.31
C PHE A 85 34.15 10.99 -5.66
N GLU A 86 34.00 10.30 -4.53
CA GLU A 86 32.74 10.17 -3.76
C GLU A 86 31.63 9.43 -4.54
N CYS A 87 32.03 8.53 -5.45
CA CYS A 87 31.11 7.70 -6.23
C CYS A 87 31.64 6.29 -6.39
N THR A 88 30.74 5.31 -6.38
CA THR A 88 31.06 3.90 -6.65
C THR A 88 31.23 3.58 -8.14
N GLN A 89 30.74 4.45 -9.04
CA GLN A 89 30.87 4.31 -10.49
C GLN A 89 32.19 4.91 -11.01
N PRO A 90 32.75 4.40 -12.11
CA PRO A 90 33.98 4.92 -12.71
C PRO A 90 33.71 6.24 -13.45
N ILE A 91 33.61 7.34 -12.70
CA ILE A 91 33.42 8.69 -13.27
C ILE A 91 34.77 9.21 -13.81
N PRO A 92 34.80 9.84 -15.01
CA PRO A 92 36.03 10.41 -15.58
C PRO A 92 36.59 11.58 -14.76
N GLU A 93 35.74 12.44 -14.20
CA GLU A 93 36.14 13.64 -13.45
C GLU A 93 35.36 13.80 -12.13
N ARG A 94 36.00 14.40 -11.12
CA ARG A 94 35.35 14.71 -9.85
C ARG A 94 34.39 15.89 -10.00
N ILE A 95 33.11 15.67 -9.71
CA ILE A 95 32.11 16.75 -9.58
C ILE A 95 32.40 17.57 -8.30
N PRO A 96 32.72 18.87 -8.36
CA PRO A 96 33.11 19.67 -7.20
C PRO A 96 31.93 20.08 -6.31
N ARG A 97 30.77 20.39 -6.92
CA ARG A 97 29.53 20.77 -6.22
C ARG A 97 28.58 19.59 -6.20
N LYS A 98 28.50 18.87 -5.06
CA LYS A 98 27.64 17.68 -4.90
C LYS A 98 26.16 18.01 -4.65
N ASP A 99 25.88 19.28 -4.35
CA ASP A 99 24.58 19.79 -3.90
C ASP A 99 23.84 20.54 -5.03
N GLN A 100 24.51 20.72 -6.17
CA GLN A 100 23.96 21.41 -7.33
C GLN A 100 23.66 20.41 -8.43
N ARG A 101 22.90 20.87 -9.42
CA ARG A 101 22.63 20.12 -10.63
C ARG A 101 23.95 19.73 -11.30
N ASN A 102 24.07 18.45 -11.63
CA ASN A 102 25.13 17.92 -12.48
C ASN A 102 24.52 17.22 -13.68
N ASP A 103 25.36 16.97 -14.70
CA ASP A 103 24.98 16.25 -15.91
C ASP A 103 25.66 14.88 -15.96
N CYS A 104 25.80 14.22 -14.80
CA CYS A 104 26.44 12.91 -14.72
C CYS A 104 25.59 11.86 -15.45
N THR A 105 26.20 11.17 -16.42
CA THR A 105 25.51 10.12 -17.20
C THR A 105 25.16 8.87 -16.39
N PHE A 106 25.90 8.62 -15.30
CA PHE A 106 25.67 7.49 -14.39
C PHE A 106 24.66 7.81 -13.28
N TYR A 107 24.01 8.96 -13.32
CA TYR A 107 23.08 9.37 -12.29
C TYR A 107 21.86 8.46 -12.23
N SER A 108 21.52 8.02 -11.01
CA SER A 108 20.31 7.27 -10.72
C SER A 108 19.76 7.74 -9.38
N MET A 109 18.49 8.16 -9.37
CA MET A 109 17.86 8.68 -8.15
C MET A 109 17.72 7.60 -7.09
N ARG A 110 18.04 7.95 -5.83
CA ARG A 110 17.84 7.06 -4.69
C ARG A 110 16.37 6.78 -4.43
N VAL A 111 16.00 5.51 -4.60
CA VAL A 111 14.67 4.96 -4.30
C VAL A 111 14.79 4.03 -3.10
N MET A 112 13.91 4.19 -2.12
CA MET A 112 13.80 3.33 -0.95
C MET A 112 12.47 2.59 -1.00
N VAL A 113 12.47 1.32 -0.60
CA VAL A 113 11.25 0.53 -0.50
C VAL A 113 10.71 0.65 0.92
N GLU A 114 9.52 1.21 1.06
CA GLU A 114 8.84 1.32 2.34
C GLU A 114 7.69 0.33 2.45
N LYS A 115 7.55 -0.25 3.64
CA LYS A 115 6.42 -1.10 4.00
C LYS A 115 5.22 -0.20 4.29
N GLU A 116 4.13 -0.40 3.56
CA GLU A 116 2.87 0.29 3.76
C GLU A 116 2.19 -0.26 5.02
N THR A 117 2.55 0.28 6.18
CA THR A 117 1.90 -0.07 7.46
C THR A 117 0.56 0.63 7.64
N SER A 118 0.17 1.50 6.71
CA SER A 118 -1.18 2.04 6.65
C SER A 118 -2.13 0.91 6.25
N THR A 119 -2.86 0.39 7.24
CA THR A 119 -4.09 -0.38 7.01
C THR A 119 -4.89 0.36 5.93
N PRO A 120 -5.31 -0.29 4.84
CA PRO A 120 -6.18 0.37 3.88
C PRO A 120 -7.37 0.93 4.67
N ALA A 121 -7.75 2.18 4.40
CA ALA A 121 -8.91 2.85 4.99
C ALA A 121 -10.26 2.15 4.68
N ALA A 122 -10.21 0.88 4.26
CA ALA A 122 -11.32 -0.03 4.05
C ALA A 122 -11.94 -0.52 5.38
N GLN A 123 -11.21 -0.50 6.50
CA GLN A 123 -11.83 -0.64 7.83
C GLN A 123 -12.08 0.75 8.41
N ARG A 124 -13.08 1.44 7.85
CA ARG A 124 -13.50 2.75 8.34
C ARG A 124 -13.94 2.59 9.82
N PRO A 125 -13.55 3.49 10.73
CA PRO A 125 -13.97 3.44 12.14
C PRO A 125 -15.49 3.52 12.32
N ASN A 126 -16.22 3.96 11.29
CA ASN A 126 -17.68 3.97 11.27
C ASN A 126 -18.29 2.56 11.32
N ASP A 127 -17.62 1.55 10.75
CA ASP A 127 -18.11 0.17 10.75
C ASP A 127 -18.00 -0.46 12.15
N ALA A 128 -16.90 -0.19 12.85
CA ALA A 128 -16.72 -0.62 14.24
C ALA A 128 -17.74 0.05 15.20
N ARG A 129 -18.02 1.35 15.03
CA ARG A 129 -19.04 2.06 15.82
C ARG A 129 -20.45 1.57 15.50
N GLN A 130 -20.79 1.37 14.22
CA GLN A 130 -22.09 0.83 13.82
C GLN A 130 -22.29 -0.62 14.30
N ALA A 131 -21.27 -1.47 14.22
CA ALA A 131 -21.33 -2.83 14.74
C ALA A 131 -21.57 -2.86 16.25
N PHE A 132 -20.96 -1.94 17.00
CA PHE A 132 -21.19 -1.80 18.44
C PHE A 132 -22.64 -1.37 18.76
N GLU A 133 -23.13 -0.31 18.11
CA GLU A 133 -24.50 0.19 18.27
C GLU A 133 -25.57 -0.88 17.96
N ASN A 134 -25.33 -1.74 16.97
CA ASN A 134 -26.27 -2.79 16.58
C ASN A 134 -26.39 -3.93 17.62
N LEU A 135 -25.44 -4.07 18.55
CA LEU A 135 -25.53 -5.06 19.63
C LEU A 135 -26.48 -4.64 20.76
N PHE A 136 -26.72 -3.34 20.92
CA PHE A 136 -27.52 -2.77 22.02
C PHE A 136 -28.89 -2.26 21.57
N LYS A 137 -29.19 -2.29 20.27
CA LYS A 137 -30.50 -1.93 19.74
C LYS A 137 -31.46 -3.13 19.88
N LYS A 138 -32.40 -3.00 20.82
CA LYS A 138 -33.52 -3.90 21.07
C LYS A 138 -34.79 -3.34 20.44
#